data_AF-A0A918AZW3-F1
#
_entry.id   AF-A0A918AZW3-F1
#
_cell.length_a   1.000
_cell.length_b   1.000
_cell.length_c   1.000
_cell.angle_alpha   90.00
_cell.angle_beta   90.00
_cell.angle_gamma   90.00
#
_symmetry.space_group_name_H-M   'P 1'
#
loop_
_entity.id
_entity.type
_entity.pdbx_description
1 polymer ?
#
loop_
_entity_poly.entity_id
_entity_poly.type
_entity_poly.pdbx_seq_one_letter_code
_entity_poly.pdbx_strand_id
1 'polypeptide(L)'
;MSDTPLSLTPDDIERWVVATCRDLGVDLDGADGDFFEAGGTSLAATRLIARAEARYGEDALPPDDLFADSGVRAIAAAIGRNARRGSAPGRA
;
A
#
# COMPACT_ATOMS: atom_id res chain seq x y z
N MET A 1 15.70 -16.71 -0.29
CA MET A 1 14.60 -15.73 -0.29
C MET A 1 14.63 -15.07 -1.64
N SER A 2 13.66 -15.37 -2.52
CA SER A 2 13.60 -14.77 -3.84
C SER A 2 13.36 -13.28 -3.67
N ASP A 3 14.35 -12.47 -4.01
CA ASP A 3 14.20 -11.03 -4.17
C ASP A 3 13.36 -10.82 -5.42
N THR A 4 12.03 -10.93 -5.28
CA THR A 4 11.12 -10.64 -6.38
C THR A 4 11.34 -9.19 -6.74
N PRO A 5 11.75 -8.87 -7.99
CA PRO A 5 12.01 -7.51 -8.38
C PRO A 5 10.79 -6.65 -8.05
N LEU A 6 11.02 -5.48 -7.45
CA LEU A 6 9.95 -4.53 -7.13
C LEU A 6 9.22 -4.15 -8.43
N SER A 7 8.04 -4.74 -8.62
CA SER A 7 7.14 -4.38 -9.70
C SER A 7 6.23 -3.24 -9.23
N LEU A 8 6.10 -2.22 -10.07
CA LEU A 8 5.25 -1.05 -9.83
C LEU A 8 3.99 -1.06 -10.73
N THR A 9 3.62 -2.22 -11.27
CA THR A 9 2.33 -2.33 -11.98
C THR A 9 1.18 -2.20 -10.97
N PRO A 10 0.03 -1.60 -11.35
CA PRO A 10 -1.13 -1.50 -10.46
C PRO A 10 -1.51 -2.86 -9.87
N ASP A 11 -1.66 -3.89 -10.70
CA ASP A 11 -2.03 -5.24 -10.29
C ASP A 11 -1.07 -5.87 -9.27
N ASP A 12 0.25 -5.64 -9.41
CA ASP A 12 1.23 -6.16 -8.46
C ASP A 12 1.13 -5.45 -7.10
N ILE A 13 0.90 -4.14 -7.10
CA ILE A 13 0.72 -3.38 -5.87
C ILE A 13 -0.61 -3.75 -5.21
N GLU A 14 -1.70 -3.89 -5.97
CA GLU A 14 -3.01 -4.35 -5.48
C GLU A 14 -2.87 -5.72 -4.80
N ARG A 15 -2.22 -6.69 -5.45
CA ARG A 15 -1.94 -8.01 -4.85
C ARG A 15 -1.14 -7.90 -3.56
N TRP A 16 -0.13 -7.04 -3.53
CA TRP A 16 0.67 -6.82 -2.34
C TRP A 16 -0.14 -6.18 -1.20
N VAL A 17 -1.02 -5.22 -1.49
CA VAL A 17 -1.91 -4.59 -0.51
C VAL A 17 -2.83 -5.64 0.10
N VAL A 18 -3.53 -6.43 -0.72
CA VAL A 18 -4.44 -7.49 -0.24
C VAL A 18 -3.71 -8.49 0.65
N ALA A 19 -2.56 -9.00 0.21
CA ALA A 19 -1.77 -9.95 1.00
C ALA A 19 -1.30 -9.33 2.34
N THR A 20 -0.80 -8.09 2.30
CA THR A 20 -0.31 -7.40 3.49
C THR A 20 -1.43 -7.14 4.50
N CYS A 21 -2.62 -6.75 4.03
CA CYS A 21 -3.78 -6.56 4.88
C CYS A 21 -4.22 -7.87 5.56
N ARG A 22 -4.27 -8.99 4.82
CA ARG A 22 -4.57 -10.31 5.38
C ARG A 22 -3.58 -10.72 6.47
N ASP A 23 -2.28 -10.48 6.25
CA ASP A 23 -1.24 -10.70 7.28
C ASP A 23 -1.43 -9.81 8.53
N LEU A 24 -2.12 -8.68 8.39
CA LEU A 24 -2.44 -7.75 9.47
C LEU A 24 -3.80 -8.06 10.13
N GLY A 25 -4.50 -9.12 9.68
CA GLY A 25 -5.80 -9.53 10.20
C GLY A 25 -6.99 -8.78 9.59
N VAL A 26 -6.80 -8.14 8.43
CA VAL A 26 -7.87 -7.48 7.67
C VAL A 26 -8.23 -8.36 6.48
N ASP A 27 -9.43 -8.94 6.51
CA ASP A 27 -9.86 -9.94 5.52
C ASP A 27 -10.42 -9.27 4.27
N LEU A 28 -9.53 -8.93 3.33
CA LEU A 28 -9.91 -8.39 2.03
C LEU A 28 -10.19 -9.51 1.04
N ASP A 29 -11.34 -9.45 0.36
CA ASP A 29 -11.73 -10.40 -0.68
C ASP A 29 -10.91 -10.26 -1.96
N GLY A 30 -10.41 -9.05 -2.28
CA GLY A 30 -9.64 -8.77 -3.48
C GLY A 30 -9.41 -7.29 -3.73
N ALA A 31 -9.08 -6.92 -4.97
CA ALA A 31 -8.78 -5.54 -5.37
C ALA A 31 -9.97 -4.58 -5.27
N ASP A 32 -11.20 -5.09 -5.26
CA ASP A 32 -12.40 -4.28 -5.11
C ASP A 32 -12.82 -4.09 -3.63
N GLY A 33 -12.02 -4.62 -2.69
CA GLY A 33 -12.27 -4.46 -1.26
C GLY A 33 -11.83 -3.11 -0.72
N ASP A 34 -12.43 -2.74 0.42
CA ASP A 34 -12.08 -1.54 1.19
C ASP A 34 -11.47 -1.93 2.54
N PHE A 35 -10.36 -1.29 2.89
CA PHE A 35 -9.61 -1.59 4.11
C PHE A 35 -10.42 -1.40 5.40
N PHE A 36 -11.21 -0.33 5.50
CA PHE A 36 -11.99 -0.05 6.72
C PHE A 36 -13.30 -0.85 6.75
N GLU A 37 -13.94 -1.06 5.59
CA GLU A 37 -15.13 -1.94 5.51
C GLU A 37 -14.80 -3.39 5.88
N ALA A 38 -13.59 -3.86 5.55
CA ALA A 38 -13.08 -5.18 5.93
C ALA A 38 -12.62 -5.29 7.41
N GLY A 39 -12.88 -4.27 8.24
CA GLY A 39 -12.52 -4.27 9.66
C GLY A 39 -11.11 -3.75 9.98
N GLY A 40 -10.48 -3.04 9.05
CA GLY A 40 -9.21 -2.37 9.27
C GLY A 40 -9.24 -1.40 10.45
N THR A 41 -8.16 -1.40 11.24
CA THR A 41 -8.00 -0.53 12.42
C THR A 41 -6.86 0.46 12.21
N SER A 42 -6.78 1.51 13.04
CA SER A 42 -5.65 2.44 13.01
C SER A 42 -4.30 1.75 13.19
N LEU A 43 -4.21 0.71 14.04
CA LEU A 43 -2.98 -0.05 14.21
C LEU A 43 -2.60 -0.84 12.95
N ALA A 44 -3.58 -1.45 12.29
CA ALA A 44 -3.36 -2.12 11.01
C ALA A 44 -2.96 -1.10 9.93
N ALA A 45 -3.57 0.09 9.91
CA ALA A 45 -3.23 1.17 8.99
C ALA A 45 -1.77 1.63 9.18
N THR A 46 -1.35 1.93 10.42
CA THR A 46 0.04 2.29 10.73
C THR A 46 1.02 1.21 10.26
N ARG A 47 0.68 -0.07 10.46
CA ARG A 47 1.53 -1.20 10.03
C ARG A 47 1.56 -1.36 8.51
N LEU A 48 0.44 -1.14 7.83
CA LEU A 48 0.37 -1.16 6.36
C LEU A 48 1.25 -0.05 5.76
N ILE A 49 1.16 1.16 6.30
CA ILE A 49 1.97 2.32 5.91
C ILE A 49 3.46 2.01 6.07
N ALA A 50 3.89 1.56 7.26
CA ALA A 50 5.29 1.22 7.52
C ALA A 50 5.82 0.12 6.59
N ARG A 51 4.98 -0.88 6.25
CA ARG A 51 5.35 -1.93 5.28
C ARG A 51 5.41 -1.41 3.84
N ALA A 52 4.55 -0.46 3.48
CA ALA A 52 4.58 0.18 2.17
C ALA A 52 5.86 1.01 2.03
N GLU A 53 6.23 1.77 3.05
CA GLU A 53 7.46 2.57 3.08
C GLU A 53 8.72 1.70 2.95
N ALA A 54 8.79 0.61 3.72
CA ALA A 54 9.91 -0.32 3.67
C ALA A 54 10.06 -1.02 2.31
N ARG A 55 8.96 -1.18 1.55
CA ARG A 55 8.96 -1.88 0.26
C ARG A 55 9.11 -0.94 -0.93
N TYR A 56 8.43 0.19 -0.93
CA TYR A 56 8.27 1.06 -2.10
C TYR A 56 8.95 2.43 -1.95
N GLY A 57 9.56 2.71 -0.79
CA GLY A 57 10.25 3.95 -0.48
C GLY A 57 9.51 4.81 0.53
N GLU A 58 10.22 5.74 1.15
CA GLU A 58 9.66 6.71 2.10
C GLU A 58 8.46 7.46 1.50
N ASP A 59 7.45 7.74 2.32
CA ASP A 59 6.18 8.36 1.92
C ASP A 59 5.41 7.63 0.81
N ALA A 60 5.66 6.33 0.56
CA ALA A 60 4.93 5.57 -0.46
C ALA A 60 3.42 5.57 -0.19
N LEU A 61 2.99 5.46 1.06
CA LEU A 61 1.58 5.53 1.44
C LEU A 61 1.38 6.55 2.57
N PRO A 62 1.15 7.83 2.24
CA PRO A 62 0.81 8.83 3.23
C PRO A 62 -0.49 8.46 3.96
N PRO A 63 -0.60 8.74 5.28
CA PRO A 63 -1.86 8.53 6.00
C PRO A 63 -3.04 9.23 5.33
N ASP A 64 -2.85 10.46 4.86
CA ASP A 64 -3.89 11.25 4.20
C ASP A 64 -4.47 10.55 2.96
N ASP A 65 -3.62 9.89 2.15
CA ASP A 65 -4.06 9.12 0.99
C ASP A 65 -4.89 7.89 1.41
N LEU A 66 -4.45 7.17 2.46
CA LEU A 66 -5.14 5.99 2.98
C LEU A 66 -6.52 6.32 3.59
N PHE A 67 -6.62 7.44 4.30
CA PHE A 67 -7.87 7.86 4.93
C PHE A 67 -8.81 8.58 3.97
N ALA A 68 -8.29 9.17 2.88
CA ALA A 68 -9.12 9.77 1.84
C ALA A 68 -9.84 8.73 0.98
N ASP A 69 -9.16 7.61 0.66
CA ASP A 69 -9.74 6.51 -0.10
C ASP A 69 -9.07 5.17 0.29
N SER A 70 -9.79 4.38 1.08
CA SER A 70 -9.36 3.11 1.64
C SER A 70 -9.57 1.91 0.73
N GLY A 71 -10.03 2.11 -0.51
CA GLY A 71 -10.15 1.05 -1.50
C GLY A 71 -8.78 0.52 -1.91
N VAL A 72 -8.65 -0.80 -2.09
CA VAL A 72 -7.35 -1.43 -2.46
C VAL A 72 -6.77 -0.83 -3.74
N ARG A 73 -7.59 -0.58 -4.77
CA ARG A 73 -7.16 0.09 -6.00
C ARG A 73 -6.62 1.50 -5.74
N ALA A 74 -7.27 2.25 -4.87
CA ALA A 74 -6.87 3.62 -4.54
C ALA A 74 -5.55 3.65 -3.76
N ILE A 75 -5.42 2.77 -2.75
CA ILE A 75 -4.19 2.56 -1.99
C ILE A 75 -3.04 2.16 -2.93
N ALA A 76 -3.29 1.20 -3.84
CA ALA A 76 -2.28 0.76 -4.80
C ALA A 76 -1.86 1.87 -5.77
N ALA A 77 -2.83 2.68 -6.22
CA ALA A 77 -2.56 3.84 -7.04
C ALA A 77 -1.73 4.90 -6.29
N ALA A 78 -2.01 5.15 -5.00
CA ALA A 78 -1.24 6.06 -4.16
C ALA A 78 0.22 5.61 -4.04
N ILE A 79 0.44 4.35 -3.66
CA ILE A 79 1.77 3.73 -3.60
C ILE A 79 2.50 3.88 -4.93
N GLY A 80 1.86 3.51 -6.04
CA GLY A 80 2.46 3.61 -7.36
C GLY A 80 2.82 5.05 -7.74
N ARG A 81 1.99 6.04 -7.40
CA ARG A 81 2.27 7.46 -7.69
C ARG A 81 3.45 7.96 -6.85
N ASN A 82 3.49 7.65 -5.56
CA ASN A 82 4.47 8.17 -4.62
C ASN A 82 5.83 7.49 -4.77
N ALA A 83 5.87 6.17 -4.98
CA ALA A 83 7.10 5.44 -5.26
C ALA A 83 7.84 5.97 -6.52
N ARG A 84 7.08 6.35 -7.56
CA ARG A 84 7.64 6.97 -8.77
C ARG A 84 8.19 8.38 -8.51
N ARG A 85 7.58 9.14 -7.59
CA ARG A 85 8.07 10.46 -7.18
C ARG A 85 9.33 10.35 -6.33
N GLY A 86 9.40 9.41 -5.39
CA GLY A 86 10.58 9.14 -4.56
C GLY A 86 11.78 8.59 -5.34
N SER A 87 11.52 7.94 -6.49
CA SER A 87 12.56 7.48 -7.42
C SER A 87 13.17 8.59 -8.27
N ALA A 88 12.60 9.81 -8.28
CA ALA A 88 13.19 10.94 -8.97
C ALA A 88 14.37 11.48 -8.13
N PRO A 89 15.60 11.58 -8.70
CA PRO A 89 16.74 12.08 -7.96
C PRO A 89 16.54 13.55 -7.63
N GLY A 90 16.36 13.86 -6.34
CA GLY A 90 16.49 15.21 -5.81
C GLY A 90 15.32 15.68 -4.96
N ARG A 91 15.51 15.64 -3.64
CA ARG A 91 15.10 16.75 -2.76
C ARG A 91 16.32 17.07 -1.89
N ALA A 92 17.07 18.07 -2.34
CA ALA A 92 18.09 18.76 -1.55
C ALA A 92 17.42 19.70 -0.54
#